data_AF-A0A933WX88-F1
#
_entry.id   AF-A0A933WX88-F1
#
_cell.length_a   1.000
_cell.length_b   1.000
_cell.length_c   1.000
_cell.angle_alpha   90.00
_cell.angle_beta   90.00
_cell.angle_gamma   90.00
#
_symmetry.space_group_name_H-M   'P 1'
#
loop_
_entity.id
_entity.type
_entity.pdbx_description
1 polymer ?
#
loop_
_entity_poly.entity_id
_entity_poly.type
_entity_poly.pdbx_seq_one_letter_code
_entity_poly.pdbx_strand_id
1 'polypeptide(L)'
;MFFRVIAGLTLAVAALGLGLRLAPPAQTAIGGPVILGGDDLTDHGGTNGGGDLYDGWLYIQRALESIGPDVTRSNDDSIAALGSEFSENTSSDAGAAIGYAADVIGRDVTYYEGPVELADFFADLASGATDPAIIWIAGTGASNDLDEDEEAVITANADALADFVSEGGGLMSHGSYYDWLFALLPDATAVGGGSSDDLYFTADGLTDLPALSETDINSGPWHNHFEGDLGGLKVLVRSSTVLDIDDNDAAVIIGGSQVTFVAQPDTPVSAQATPCIQGIVNSRCPANPPVSQVTPVATATAVPPTAVPATSVPPAAVPTRPGGGAAGVISAPDTGTGPGGSSGGNSAMLMSLGLLAAGLAASGAALGLRRR
;
A
#
# COMPACT_ATOMS: atom_id res chain seq x y z
N MET A 1 -33.65 59.87 -68.11
CA MET A 1 -32.74 58.71 -68.04
C MET A 1 -32.48 58.41 -66.57
N PHE A 2 -33.15 57.41 -66.01
CA PHE A 2 -32.96 56.95 -64.63
C PHE A 2 -32.24 55.60 -64.67
N PHE A 3 -31.00 55.53 -64.18
CA PHE A 3 -30.28 54.28 -63.96
C PHE A 3 -30.52 53.84 -62.50
N ARG A 4 -31.17 52.70 -62.32
CA ARG A 4 -31.28 51.99 -61.04
C ARG A 4 -30.11 51.01 -60.92
N VAL A 5 -29.30 51.17 -59.88
CA VAL A 5 -28.26 50.22 -59.47
C VAL A 5 -28.90 49.21 -58.51
N ILE A 6 -28.85 47.92 -58.83
CA ILE A 6 -29.28 46.82 -57.97
C ILE A 6 -28.03 46.26 -57.30
N ALA A 7 -27.91 46.46 -55.99
CA ALA A 7 -26.87 45.85 -55.16
C ALA A 7 -27.29 44.41 -54.81
N GLY A 8 -26.51 43.43 -55.28
CA GLY A 8 -26.68 42.03 -54.96
C GLY A 8 -26.15 41.71 -53.55
N LEU A 9 -27.03 41.20 -52.70
CA LEU A 9 -26.72 40.67 -51.37
C LEU A 9 -26.34 39.19 -51.52
N THR A 10 -25.05 38.86 -51.31
CA THR A 10 -24.55 37.49 -51.34
C THR A 10 -24.68 36.87 -49.96
N LEU A 11 -25.58 35.88 -49.81
CA LEU A 11 -25.80 35.13 -48.58
C LEU A 11 -24.78 33.98 -48.50
N ALA A 12 -23.79 34.08 -47.61
CA ALA A 12 -22.83 33.00 -47.34
C ALA A 12 -23.42 32.05 -46.30
N VAL A 13 -23.80 30.85 -46.73
CA VAL A 13 -24.24 29.76 -45.85
C VAL A 13 -23.00 29.01 -45.36
N ALA A 14 -22.59 29.24 -44.11
CA ALA A 14 -21.55 28.47 -43.45
C ALA A 14 -22.15 27.13 -43.01
N ALA A 15 -21.77 26.04 -43.69
CA ALA A 15 -22.13 24.69 -43.29
C ALA A 15 -21.36 24.31 -42.02
N LEU A 16 -22.04 24.33 -40.87
CA LEU A 16 -21.55 23.75 -39.62
C LEU A 16 -21.57 22.22 -39.77
N GLY A 17 -20.43 21.65 -40.16
CA GLY A 17 -20.24 20.20 -40.21
C GLY A 17 -20.15 19.65 -38.79
N LEU A 18 -21.26 19.11 -38.28
CA LEU A 18 -21.30 18.36 -37.02
C LEU A 18 -20.59 17.01 -37.23
N GLY A 19 -19.26 17.01 -37.10
CA GLY A 19 -18.48 15.77 -37.14
C GLY A 19 -18.75 14.97 -35.87
N LEU A 20 -19.57 13.92 -35.96
CA LEU A 20 -19.60 12.86 -34.95
C LEU A 20 -18.19 12.26 -34.88
N ARG A 21 -17.40 12.67 -33.88
CA ARG A 21 -16.22 11.93 -33.47
C ARG A 21 -16.72 10.70 -32.74
N LEU A 22 -16.68 9.54 -33.39
CA LEU A 22 -16.74 8.26 -32.70
C LEU A 22 -15.55 8.25 -31.73
N ALA A 23 -15.82 8.25 -30.44
CA ALA A 23 -14.78 8.01 -29.45
C ALA A 23 -14.14 6.65 -29.78
N PRO A 24 -12.80 6.54 -29.76
CA PRO A 24 -12.17 5.23 -29.85
C PRO A 24 -12.76 4.32 -28.76
N PRO A 25 -12.90 3.01 -29.01
CA PRO A 25 -13.28 2.08 -27.95
C PRO A 25 -12.33 2.27 -26.78
N ALA A 26 -12.85 2.41 -25.57
CA ALA A 26 -12.04 2.45 -24.36
C ALA A 26 -11.12 1.24 -24.37
N GLN A 27 -9.81 1.47 -24.51
CA GLN A 27 -8.85 0.41 -24.33
C GLN A 27 -8.88 0.06 -22.85
N THR A 28 -9.18 -1.20 -22.55
CA THR A 28 -8.97 -1.75 -21.23
C THR A 28 -7.49 -1.55 -20.90
N ALA A 29 -7.20 -0.60 -20.01
CA ALA A 29 -5.87 -0.45 -19.47
C ALA A 29 -5.60 -1.69 -18.62
N ILE A 30 -4.48 -2.35 -18.93
CA ILE A 30 -3.97 -3.41 -18.08
C ILE A 30 -3.29 -2.70 -16.92
N GLY A 31 -3.93 -2.71 -15.75
CA GLY A 31 -3.34 -2.21 -14.52
C GLY A 31 -2.21 -3.13 -14.04
N GLY A 32 -1.41 -2.59 -13.13
CA GLY A 32 -0.27 -3.28 -12.54
C GLY A 32 -0.67 -4.40 -11.58
N PRO A 33 0.33 -5.11 -11.05
CA PRO A 33 0.14 -6.20 -10.11
C PRO A 33 -0.32 -5.70 -8.74
N VAL A 34 -1.23 -6.43 -8.12
CA VAL A 34 -1.79 -6.08 -6.80
C VAL A 34 -1.81 -7.31 -5.90
N ILE A 35 -1.42 -7.16 -4.63
CA ILE A 35 -1.68 -8.14 -3.56
C ILE A 35 -2.22 -7.39 -2.34
N LEU A 36 -3.44 -7.72 -1.93
CA LEU A 36 -4.10 -7.17 -0.74
C LEU A 36 -4.41 -8.31 0.24
N GLY A 37 -4.05 -8.13 1.50
CA GLY A 37 -4.25 -9.11 2.56
C GLY A 37 -5.00 -8.52 3.77
N GLY A 38 -5.91 -9.28 4.36
CA GLY A 38 -6.43 -8.96 5.69
C GLY A 38 -5.62 -9.58 6.82
N ASP A 39 -4.43 -10.11 6.51
CA ASP A 39 -3.53 -10.77 7.44
C ASP A 39 -2.68 -9.79 8.27
N ASP A 40 -2.15 -10.28 9.39
CA ASP A 40 -1.22 -9.54 10.28
C ASP A 40 0.23 -10.06 10.14
N LEU A 41 0.65 -10.36 8.90
CA LEU A 41 1.99 -10.92 8.66
C LEU A 41 3.11 -9.90 8.88
N THR A 42 2.77 -8.63 9.04
CA THR A 42 3.71 -7.57 9.41
C THR A 42 4.20 -7.72 10.86
N ASP A 43 3.30 -7.96 11.81
CA ASP A 43 3.66 -8.17 13.22
C ASP A 43 4.26 -9.57 13.45
N HIS A 44 3.80 -10.54 12.66
CA HIS A 44 4.07 -11.96 12.86
C HIS A 44 5.17 -12.52 11.96
N GLY A 45 6.30 -11.81 11.88
CA GLY A 45 7.49 -12.25 11.17
C GLY A 45 8.79 -11.73 11.78
N GLY A 46 9.91 -12.09 11.16
CA GLY A 46 11.21 -11.60 11.61
C GLY A 46 12.39 -12.07 10.78
N THR A 47 13.59 -11.74 11.27
CA THR A 47 14.89 -12.20 10.77
C THR A 47 15.54 -13.14 11.77
N ASN A 48 16.15 -14.23 11.27
CA ASN A 48 16.95 -15.10 12.11
C ASN A 48 18.38 -14.52 12.29
N GLY A 49 19.22 -15.17 13.12
CA GLY A 49 20.60 -14.70 13.35
C GLY A 49 21.53 -14.75 12.11
N GLY A 50 21.08 -15.32 11.00
CA GLY A 50 21.73 -15.30 9.69
C GLY A 50 21.19 -14.23 8.73
N GLY A 51 20.13 -13.50 9.12
CA GLY A 51 19.46 -12.51 8.29
C GLY A 51 18.38 -13.09 7.36
N ASP A 52 18.10 -14.40 7.42
CA ASP A 52 17.01 -14.95 6.61
C ASP A 52 15.67 -14.54 7.21
N LEU A 53 14.75 -14.14 6.34
CA LEU A 53 13.36 -13.86 6.70
C LEU A 53 12.60 -15.16 6.92
N TYR A 54 11.70 -15.14 7.90
CA TYR A 54 10.81 -16.25 8.22
C TYR A 54 9.39 -15.73 8.49
N ASP A 55 8.42 -16.65 8.46
CA ASP A 55 7.02 -16.38 8.78
C ASP A 55 6.46 -15.21 7.92
N GLY A 56 5.76 -14.26 8.52
CA GLY A 56 5.07 -13.21 7.78
C GLY A 56 5.99 -12.28 6.98
N TRP A 57 7.23 -12.10 7.40
CA TRP A 57 8.21 -11.30 6.64
C TRP A 57 8.71 -12.04 5.41
N LEU A 58 8.76 -13.38 5.45
CA LEU A 58 9.02 -14.19 4.27
C LEU A 58 7.86 -14.07 3.27
N TYR A 59 6.60 -14.01 3.73
CA TYR A 59 5.47 -13.69 2.87
C TYR A 59 5.66 -12.35 2.15
N ILE A 60 6.02 -11.28 2.88
CA ILE A 60 6.23 -9.96 2.27
C ILE A 60 7.31 -10.01 1.18
N GLN A 61 8.44 -10.68 1.45
CA GLN A 61 9.47 -10.90 0.43
C GLN A 61 8.92 -11.60 -0.82
N ARG A 62 8.19 -12.71 -0.66
CA ARG A 62 7.68 -13.48 -1.80
C ARG A 62 6.59 -12.73 -2.57
N ALA A 63 5.77 -11.95 -1.89
CA ALA A 63 4.78 -11.08 -2.51
C ALA A 63 5.48 -10.03 -3.40
N LEU A 64 6.54 -9.38 -2.93
CA LEU A 64 7.31 -8.43 -3.73
C LEU A 64 8.03 -9.09 -4.92
N GLU A 65 8.58 -10.30 -4.74
CA GLU A 65 9.15 -11.10 -5.84
C GLU A 65 8.10 -11.44 -6.92
N SER A 66 6.84 -11.64 -6.52
CA SER A 66 5.73 -11.88 -7.44
C SER A 66 5.26 -10.61 -8.15
N ILE A 67 5.22 -9.47 -7.45
CA ILE A 67 4.74 -8.18 -8.00
C ILE A 67 5.77 -7.58 -8.96
N GLY A 68 7.05 -7.54 -8.57
CA GLY A 68 8.09 -6.79 -9.31
C GLY A 68 8.17 -7.06 -10.82
N PRO A 69 8.17 -8.32 -11.29
CA PRO A 69 8.27 -8.63 -12.72
C PRO A 69 7.11 -8.15 -13.58
N ASP A 70 5.94 -7.90 -12.98
CA ASP A 70 4.72 -7.50 -13.68
C ASP A 70 4.45 -5.99 -13.62
N VAL A 71 5.30 -5.20 -12.94
CA VAL A 71 5.24 -3.73 -12.97
C VAL A 71 5.58 -3.23 -14.38
N THR A 72 4.65 -2.50 -15.01
CA THR A 72 4.80 -2.00 -16.38
C THR A 72 4.92 -0.48 -16.49
N ARG A 73 4.63 0.28 -15.42
CA ARG A 73 4.81 1.73 -15.42
C ARG A 73 6.29 2.10 -15.59
N SER A 74 6.58 3.28 -16.12
CA SER A 74 7.90 3.89 -15.91
C SER A 74 8.10 4.10 -14.41
N ASN A 75 9.29 3.81 -13.90
CA ASN A 75 9.62 3.93 -12.48
C ASN A 75 11.15 3.98 -12.27
N ASP A 76 11.56 4.23 -11.02
CA ASP A 76 12.94 4.22 -10.55
C ASP A 76 13.37 2.93 -9.83
N ASP A 77 12.58 1.86 -9.94
CA ASP A 77 12.76 0.54 -9.32
C ASP A 77 12.67 0.53 -7.77
N SER A 78 12.30 1.65 -7.14
CA SER A 78 12.14 1.75 -5.68
C SER A 78 10.77 1.28 -5.18
N ILE A 79 10.67 1.11 -3.86
CA ILE A 79 9.43 0.89 -3.12
C ILE A 79 9.13 2.15 -2.29
N ALA A 80 7.91 2.67 -2.39
CA ALA A 80 7.38 3.64 -1.44
C ALA A 80 6.65 2.89 -0.32
N ALA A 81 7.14 3.01 0.92
CA ALA A 81 6.51 2.43 2.11
C ALA A 81 5.69 3.51 2.84
N LEU A 82 4.37 3.32 2.89
CA LEU A 82 3.42 4.27 3.48
C LEU A 82 2.99 3.79 4.88
N GLY A 83 3.02 4.66 5.88
CA GLY A 83 2.61 4.35 7.27
C GLY A 83 3.67 3.55 8.04
N SER A 84 4.95 3.79 7.74
CA SER A 84 6.05 3.31 8.58
C SER A 84 7.31 4.15 8.37
N GLU A 85 8.17 4.24 9.38
CA GLU A 85 9.53 4.77 9.31
C GLU A 85 10.60 3.67 9.14
N PHE A 86 11.82 4.03 8.75
CA PHE A 86 12.93 3.08 8.72
C PHE A 86 13.22 2.51 10.12
N SER A 87 13.39 1.19 10.22
CA SER A 87 13.71 0.50 11.46
C SER A 87 14.70 -0.65 11.26
N GLU A 88 15.57 -0.87 12.25
CA GLU A 88 16.50 -2.01 12.29
C GLU A 88 15.97 -3.17 13.16
N ASN A 89 14.75 -3.05 13.70
CA ASN A 89 14.13 -4.10 14.53
C ASN A 89 14.08 -5.43 13.78
N THR A 90 14.29 -6.55 14.47
CA THR A 90 14.40 -7.86 13.82
C THR A 90 13.09 -8.67 13.79
N SER A 91 12.00 -8.11 14.34
CA SER A 91 10.67 -8.72 14.40
C SER A 91 9.62 -7.67 14.79
N SER A 92 8.35 -7.91 14.45
CA SER A 92 7.19 -7.14 14.96
C SER A 92 7.25 -5.62 14.69
N ASP A 93 7.75 -5.23 13.52
CA ASP A 93 7.95 -3.83 13.12
C ASP A 93 7.71 -3.69 11.61
N ALA A 94 6.78 -2.84 11.20
CA ALA A 94 6.36 -2.77 9.80
C ALA A 94 7.46 -2.21 8.89
N GLY A 95 8.10 -1.11 9.32
CA GLY A 95 9.19 -0.50 8.57
C GLY A 95 10.40 -1.41 8.40
N ALA A 96 10.71 -2.23 9.42
CA ALA A 96 11.71 -3.28 9.30
C ALA A 96 11.25 -4.41 8.37
N ALA A 97 10.00 -4.85 8.47
CA ALA A 97 9.46 -5.93 7.63
C ALA A 97 9.64 -5.64 6.14
N ILE A 98 9.23 -4.44 5.69
CA ILE A 98 9.40 -4.03 4.29
C ILE A 98 10.87 -3.78 3.96
N GLY A 99 11.65 -3.19 4.88
CA GLY A 99 13.06 -2.89 4.67
C GLY A 99 13.90 -4.14 4.42
N TYR A 100 13.76 -5.16 5.26
CA TYR A 100 14.46 -6.43 5.08
C TYR A 100 13.96 -7.20 3.85
N ALA A 101 12.65 -7.22 3.59
CA ALA A 101 12.10 -7.85 2.40
C ALA A 101 12.64 -7.21 1.11
N ALA A 102 12.74 -5.89 1.08
CA ALA A 102 13.29 -5.13 -0.03
C ALA A 102 14.79 -5.34 -0.23
N ASP A 103 15.59 -5.38 0.85
CA ASP A 103 17.03 -5.65 0.80
C ASP A 103 17.34 -7.01 0.16
N VAL A 104 16.58 -8.05 0.53
CA VAL A 104 16.74 -9.41 -0.04
C VAL A 104 16.52 -9.44 -1.55
N ILE A 105 15.60 -8.62 -2.06
CA ILE A 105 15.30 -8.53 -3.51
C ILE A 105 16.08 -7.42 -4.22
N GLY A 106 16.94 -6.69 -3.50
CA GLY A 106 17.79 -5.64 -4.03
C GLY A 106 17.04 -4.37 -4.45
N ARG A 107 15.99 -3.98 -3.71
CA ARG A 107 15.24 -2.74 -3.93
C ARG A 107 15.47 -1.75 -2.80
N ASP A 108 15.53 -0.47 -3.15
CA ASP A 108 15.56 0.63 -2.18
C ASP A 108 14.13 0.94 -1.69
N VAL A 109 14.00 1.33 -0.42
CA VAL A 109 12.73 1.76 0.20
C VAL A 109 12.82 3.23 0.59
N THR A 110 11.82 4.01 0.17
CA THR A 110 11.56 5.35 0.72
C THR A 110 10.36 5.27 1.65
N TYR A 111 10.56 5.69 2.88
CA TYR A 111 9.58 5.65 3.96
C TYR A 111 8.82 6.98 4.06
N TYR A 112 7.52 6.91 4.27
CA TYR A 112 6.64 8.05 4.46
C TYR A 112 5.79 7.80 5.70
N GLU A 113 6.11 8.53 6.76
CA GLU A 113 5.51 8.37 8.09
C GLU A 113 4.81 9.66 8.52
N GLY A 114 3.56 9.51 8.90
CA GLY A 114 2.67 10.56 9.35
C GLY A 114 1.89 11.27 8.24
N PRO A 115 0.76 11.91 8.58
CA PRO A 115 -0.15 12.52 7.61
C PRO A 115 0.47 13.55 6.65
N VAL A 116 1.49 14.27 7.11
CA VAL A 116 2.15 15.32 6.30
C VAL A 116 3.02 14.68 5.21
N GLU A 117 3.85 13.70 5.57
CA GLU A 117 4.74 13.05 4.60
C GLU A 117 3.94 12.24 3.56
N LEU A 118 2.84 11.62 3.97
CA LEU A 118 1.92 10.95 3.05
C LEU A 118 1.23 11.93 2.08
N ALA A 119 0.79 13.10 2.56
CA ALA A 119 0.21 14.12 1.70
C ALA A 119 1.24 14.65 0.68
N ASP A 120 2.48 14.86 1.12
CA ASP A 120 3.59 15.27 0.25
C ASP A 120 3.93 14.17 -0.76
N PHE A 121 3.94 12.89 -0.36
CA PHE A 121 4.13 11.76 -1.26
C PHE A 121 3.12 11.76 -2.42
N PHE A 122 1.82 11.88 -2.13
CA PHE A 122 0.81 11.88 -3.19
C PHE A 122 0.90 13.11 -4.10
N ALA A 123 1.29 14.28 -3.56
CA ALA A 123 1.56 15.45 -4.37
C ALA A 123 2.77 15.26 -5.30
N ASP A 124 3.84 14.64 -4.78
CA ASP A 124 5.04 14.32 -5.55
C ASP A 124 4.74 13.25 -6.61
N LEU A 125 3.93 12.24 -6.28
CA LEU A 125 3.51 11.17 -7.20
C LEU A 125 2.74 11.76 -8.38
N ALA A 126 1.76 12.64 -8.10
CA ALA A 126 0.98 13.32 -9.13
C ALA A 126 1.81 14.25 -10.03
N SER A 127 2.93 14.78 -9.51
CA SER A 127 3.84 15.64 -10.27
C SER A 127 4.96 14.86 -11.00
N GLY A 128 5.14 13.58 -10.66
CA GLY A 128 6.26 12.75 -11.11
C GLY A 128 7.60 13.08 -10.44
N ALA A 129 7.58 13.75 -9.28
CA ALA A 129 8.77 14.02 -8.48
C ALA A 129 9.25 12.76 -7.73
N THR A 130 8.32 11.87 -7.38
CA THR A 130 8.58 10.48 -6.98
C THR A 130 7.97 9.55 -8.02
N ASP A 131 8.64 8.44 -8.32
CA ASP A 131 8.22 7.49 -9.36
C ASP A 131 8.51 6.03 -8.95
N PRO A 132 7.96 5.56 -7.80
CA PRO A 132 8.25 4.23 -7.29
C PRO A 132 7.70 3.14 -8.23
N ALA A 133 8.34 1.97 -8.22
CA ALA A 133 7.82 0.80 -8.91
C ALA A 133 6.62 0.19 -8.18
N ILE A 134 6.72 0.15 -6.85
CA ILE A 134 5.75 -0.48 -5.95
C ILE A 134 5.39 0.51 -4.84
N ILE A 135 4.09 0.62 -4.55
CA ILE A 135 3.60 1.20 -3.31
C ILE A 135 3.29 0.03 -2.37
N TRP A 136 3.90 0.06 -1.19
CA TRP A 136 3.60 -0.82 -0.09
C TRP A 136 2.93 0.00 1.02
N ILE A 137 1.77 -0.44 1.48
CA ILE A 137 1.04 0.18 2.59
C ILE A 137 1.22 -0.72 3.81
N ALA A 138 1.70 -0.14 4.90
CA ALA A 138 1.95 -0.87 6.13
C ALA A 138 0.68 -1.53 6.67
N GLY A 139 0.87 -2.67 7.33
CA GLY A 139 -0.20 -3.32 8.08
C GLY A 139 -0.54 -2.61 9.37
N THR A 140 -1.32 -3.28 10.20
CA THR A 140 -1.75 -2.82 11.53
C THR A 140 -1.43 -3.90 12.55
N GLY A 141 -1.09 -3.54 13.78
CA GLY A 141 -0.81 -4.48 14.87
C GLY A 141 0.68 -4.63 15.19
N ALA A 142 1.55 -4.29 14.24
CA ALA A 142 2.99 -4.24 14.46
C ALA A 142 3.40 -2.97 15.21
N SER A 143 4.66 -2.85 15.62
CA SER A 143 5.21 -1.52 15.88
C SER A 143 5.47 -0.79 14.57
N ASN A 144 5.47 0.55 14.60
CA ASN A 144 5.86 1.37 13.46
C ASN A 144 5.01 1.05 12.21
N ASP A 145 3.69 1.12 12.40
CA ASP A 145 2.65 0.64 11.50
C ASP A 145 1.63 1.73 11.18
N LEU A 146 0.73 1.46 10.23
CA LEU A 146 -0.24 2.44 9.73
C LEU A 146 -1.26 2.79 10.81
N ASP A 147 -1.53 4.08 11.00
CA ASP A 147 -2.56 4.58 11.92
C ASP A 147 -3.80 5.21 11.24
N GLU A 148 -4.80 5.58 12.06
CA GLU A 148 -6.08 6.16 11.57
C GLU A 148 -5.91 7.53 10.90
N ASP A 149 -4.98 8.37 11.37
CA ASP A 149 -4.75 9.71 10.79
C ASP A 149 -4.08 9.58 9.42
N GLU A 150 -3.21 8.58 9.25
CA GLU A 150 -2.56 8.23 8.00
C GLU A 150 -3.51 7.57 7.00
N GLU A 151 -4.32 6.61 7.44
CA GLU A 151 -5.38 5.99 6.61
C GLU A 151 -6.29 7.07 6.03
N ALA A 152 -6.65 8.09 6.81
CA ALA A 152 -7.48 9.18 6.33
C ALA A 152 -6.82 9.95 5.16
N VAL A 153 -5.49 10.12 5.17
CA VAL A 153 -4.75 10.74 4.07
C VAL A 153 -4.71 9.83 2.84
N ILE A 154 -4.47 8.54 3.03
CA ILE A 154 -4.48 7.56 1.94
C ILE A 154 -5.87 7.52 1.29
N THR A 155 -6.93 7.48 2.09
CA THR A 155 -8.33 7.51 1.64
C THR A 155 -8.66 8.79 0.88
N ALA A 156 -8.17 9.94 1.35
CA ALA A 156 -8.34 11.21 0.63
C ALA A 156 -7.62 11.25 -0.73
N ASN A 157 -6.63 10.38 -0.95
CA ASN A 157 -5.84 10.26 -2.17
C ASN A 157 -6.07 8.91 -2.90
N ALA A 158 -7.18 8.20 -2.60
CA ALA A 158 -7.45 6.88 -3.15
C ALA A 158 -7.49 6.86 -4.69
N ASP A 159 -7.96 7.93 -5.33
CA ASP A 159 -7.93 8.06 -6.79
C ASP A 159 -6.49 8.06 -7.34
N ALA A 160 -5.53 8.67 -6.64
CA ALA A 160 -4.12 8.67 -7.05
C ALA A 160 -3.49 7.28 -6.93
N LEU A 161 -3.89 6.47 -5.94
CA LEU A 161 -3.51 5.05 -5.86
C LEU A 161 -4.10 4.26 -7.03
N ALA A 162 -5.37 4.46 -7.34
CA ALA A 162 -6.03 3.78 -8.46
C ALA A 162 -5.38 4.15 -9.81
N ASP A 163 -5.02 5.42 -10.00
CA ASP A 163 -4.27 5.89 -11.16
C ASP A 163 -2.88 5.24 -11.23
N PHE A 164 -2.15 5.21 -10.12
CA PHE A 164 -0.83 4.57 -10.03
C PHE A 164 -0.87 3.10 -10.48
N VAL A 165 -1.85 2.33 -9.99
CA VAL A 165 -2.03 0.93 -10.41
C VAL A 165 -2.50 0.86 -11.87
N SER A 166 -3.42 1.71 -12.30
CA SER A 166 -3.91 1.75 -13.70
C SER A 166 -2.81 2.07 -14.72
N GLU A 167 -1.77 2.80 -14.30
CA GLU A 167 -0.56 3.07 -15.09
C GLU A 167 0.42 1.89 -15.15
N GLY A 168 0.18 0.83 -14.38
CA GLY A 168 1.02 -0.36 -14.31
C GLY A 168 1.92 -0.43 -13.08
N GLY A 169 1.70 0.39 -12.06
CA GLY A 169 2.41 0.32 -10.78
C GLY A 169 1.98 -0.88 -9.92
N GLY A 170 2.90 -1.40 -9.12
CA GLY A 170 2.63 -2.51 -8.21
C GLY A 170 2.06 -2.03 -6.88
N LEU A 171 0.99 -2.64 -6.36
CA LEU A 171 0.44 -2.31 -5.04
C LEU A 171 0.46 -3.52 -4.13
N MET A 172 0.97 -3.33 -2.91
CA MET A 172 0.89 -4.30 -1.84
C MET A 172 0.33 -3.66 -0.58
N SER A 173 -0.61 -4.34 0.07
CA SER A 173 -1.15 -3.94 1.38
C SER A 173 -1.52 -5.18 2.17
N HIS A 174 -1.37 -5.12 3.48
CA HIS A 174 -1.88 -6.11 4.43
C HIS A 174 -2.43 -5.38 5.67
N GLY A 175 -3.15 -6.04 6.59
CA GLY A 175 -3.67 -5.41 7.82
C GLY A 175 -5.17 -5.06 7.77
N SER A 176 -5.53 -3.90 8.34
CA SER A 176 -6.95 -3.57 8.63
C SER A 176 -7.55 -2.30 8.06
N TYR A 177 -6.74 -1.47 7.43
CA TYR A 177 -7.15 -0.16 6.94
C TYR A 177 -7.30 -0.18 5.42
N TYR A 178 -8.56 -0.19 4.97
CA TYR A 178 -8.95 -0.36 3.57
C TYR A 178 -10.04 0.63 3.15
N ASP A 179 -10.22 1.74 3.86
CA ASP A 179 -11.20 2.76 3.47
C ASP A 179 -10.92 3.38 2.11
N TRP A 180 -9.71 3.25 1.57
CA TRP A 180 -9.31 3.64 0.21
C TRP A 180 -9.67 2.62 -0.89
N LEU A 181 -10.08 1.40 -0.53
CA LEU A 181 -10.30 0.29 -1.46
C LEU A 181 -11.34 0.60 -2.54
N PHE A 182 -12.33 1.46 -2.25
CA PHE A 182 -13.40 1.81 -3.18
C PHE A 182 -12.90 2.43 -4.50
N ALA A 183 -11.72 3.08 -4.49
CA ALA A 183 -11.17 3.65 -5.72
C ALA A 183 -10.59 2.56 -6.64
N LEU A 184 -10.03 1.50 -6.04
CA LEU A 184 -9.45 0.36 -6.76
C LEU A 184 -10.52 -0.65 -7.18
N LEU A 185 -11.40 -1.02 -6.25
CA LEU A 185 -12.45 -2.04 -6.39
C LEU A 185 -13.78 -1.47 -5.85
N PRO A 186 -14.54 -0.71 -6.67
CA PRO A 186 -15.72 0.03 -6.20
C PRO A 186 -16.82 -0.82 -5.56
N ASP A 187 -16.87 -2.09 -5.93
CA ASP A 187 -17.88 -3.05 -5.49
C ASP A 187 -17.30 -4.10 -4.51
N ALA A 188 -16.03 -3.96 -4.11
CA ALA A 188 -15.42 -4.79 -3.07
C ALA A 188 -15.42 -4.07 -1.73
N THR A 189 -15.48 -4.83 -0.64
CA THR A 189 -15.39 -4.30 0.72
C THR A 189 -14.47 -5.17 1.56
N ALA A 190 -13.64 -4.54 2.38
CA ALA A 190 -12.98 -5.22 3.49
C ALA A 190 -13.98 -5.36 4.65
N VAL A 191 -14.12 -6.57 5.18
CA VAL A 191 -15.02 -6.90 6.28
C VAL A 191 -14.18 -7.34 7.46
N GLY A 192 -14.37 -6.64 8.59
CA GLY A 192 -13.74 -7.00 9.86
C GLY A 192 -14.13 -8.40 10.28
N GLY A 193 -13.12 -9.23 10.56
CA GLY A 193 -13.24 -10.64 10.87
C GLY A 193 -11.98 -11.13 11.56
N GLY A 194 -11.70 -12.42 11.43
CA GLY A 194 -10.42 -12.95 11.88
C GLY A 194 -10.49 -14.28 12.59
N SER A 195 -9.44 -15.05 12.37
CA SER A 195 -9.15 -16.31 13.03
C SER A 195 -7.64 -16.52 13.00
N SER A 196 -7.19 -17.72 13.35
CA SER A 196 -5.80 -18.15 13.24
C SER A 196 -5.78 -19.62 12.84
N ASP A 197 -4.69 -20.05 12.21
CA ASP A 197 -4.43 -21.45 11.83
C ASP A 197 -5.50 -22.05 10.90
N ASP A 198 -6.22 -21.22 10.13
CA ASP A 198 -7.33 -21.64 9.27
C ASP A 198 -7.20 -21.21 7.82
N LEU A 199 -6.10 -20.53 7.47
CA LEU A 199 -5.83 -20.07 6.11
C LEU A 199 -5.26 -21.19 5.24
N TYR A 200 -5.70 -21.25 3.99
CA TYR A 200 -5.18 -22.18 2.99
C TYR A 200 -5.07 -21.51 1.62
N PHE A 201 -4.08 -21.93 0.85
CA PHE A 201 -3.91 -21.43 -0.52
C PHE A 201 -4.97 -21.98 -1.46
N THR A 202 -5.47 -21.11 -2.33
CA THR A 202 -6.21 -21.55 -3.52
C THR A 202 -5.24 -22.06 -4.59
N ALA A 203 -5.76 -22.59 -5.70
CA ALA A 203 -4.93 -22.96 -6.85
C ALA A 203 -4.19 -21.75 -7.46
N ASP A 204 -4.83 -20.57 -7.44
CA ASP A 204 -4.23 -19.32 -7.88
C ASP A 204 -3.14 -18.86 -6.92
N GLY A 205 -3.37 -18.94 -5.61
CA GLY A 205 -2.35 -18.63 -4.60
C GLY A 205 -1.10 -19.48 -4.71
N LEU A 206 -1.25 -20.80 -4.94
CA LEU A 206 -0.10 -21.69 -5.18
C LEU A 206 0.64 -21.40 -6.50
N THR A 207 -0.03 -20.77 -7.46
CA THR A 207 0.57 -20.39 -8.75
C THR A 207 1.35 -19.09 -8.62
N ASP A 208 0.77 -18.10 -7.95
CA ASP A 208 1.32 -16.76 -7.85
C ASP A 208 2.35 -16.66 -6.69
N LEU A 209 2.22 -17.47 -5.63
CA LEU A 209 3.12 -17.51 -4.46
C LEU A 209 3.68 -18.92 -4.19
N PRO A 210 4.35 -19.58 -5.17
CA PRO A 210 4.72 -21.00 -5.10
C PRO A 210 5.81 -21.33 -4.05
N ALA A 211 6.50 -20.30 -3.53
CA ALA A 211 7.56 -20.45 -2.54
C ALA A 211 7.05 -20.39 -1.09
N LEU A 212 5.76 -20.13 -0.89
CA LEU A 212 5.13 -20.05 0.42
C LEU A 212 4.36 -21.33 0.76
N SER A 213 4.30 -21.63 2.05
CA SER A 213 3.52 -22.71 2.64
C SER A 213 2.37 -22.16 3.48
N GLU A 214 1.42 -23.02 3.85
CA GLU A 214 0.33 -22.64 4.76
C GLU A 214 0.86 -22.19 6.12
N THR A 215 2.02 -22.66 6.57
CA THR A 215 2.65 -22.18 7.81
C THR A 215 3.08 -20.72 7.71
N ASP A 216 3.56 -20.27 6.55
CA ASP A 216 4.03 -18.90 6.37
C ASP A 216 2.86 -17.90 6.40
N ILE A 217 1.72 -18.26 5.78
CA ILE A 217 0.52 -17.41 5.78
C ILE A 217 -0.30 -17.52 7.08
N ASN A 218 -0.11 -18.55 7.90
CA ASN A 218 -0.74 -18.71 9.22
C ASN A 218 0.20 -18.32 10.37
N SER A 219 1.30 -17.60 10.13
CA SER A 219 2.23 -17.24 11.21
C SER A 219 1.64 -16.23 12.20
N GLY A 220 0.57 -15.54 11.81
CA GLY A 220 -0.20 -14.62 12.63
C GLY A 220 -1.71 -14.82 12.48
N PRO A 221 -2.52 -14.10 13.29
CA PRO A 221 -3.93 -13.96 13.02
C PRO A 221 -4.14 -13.16 11.73
N TRP A 222 -5.38 -13.14 11.29
CA TRP A 222 -5.86 -12.19 10.29
C TRP A 222 -7.04 -11.43 10.87
N HIS A 223 -7.32 -10.25 10.34
CA HIS A 223 -8.29 -9.29 10.87
C HIS A 223 -9.38 -8.92 9.87
N ASN A 224 -9.16 -9.16 8.57
CA ASN A 224 -10.14 -8.82 7.54
C ASN A 224 -10.22 -9.89 6.47
N HIS A 225 -11.34 -9.92 5.79
CA HIS A 225 -11.50 -10.60 4.52
C HIS A 225 -12.19 -9.68 3.52
N PHE A 226 -12.15 -10.05 2.24
CA PHE A 226 -12.72 -9.28 1.16
C PHE A 226 -14.01 -9.94 0.66
N GLU A 227 -15.04 -9.12 0.50
CA GLU A 227 -16.34 -9.51 -0.05
C GLU A 227 -16.68 -8.63 -1.27
N GLY A 228 -17.70 -9.04 -2.04
CA GLY A 228 -18.19 -8.29 -3.20
C GLY A 228 -17.51 -8.65 -4.52
N ASP A 229 -17.52 -7.73 -5.48
CA ASP A 229 -16.88 -7.93 -6.78
C ASP A 229 -15.40 -7.50 -6.69
N LEU A 230 -14.52 -8.50 -6.63
CA LEU A 230 -13.05 -8.33 -6.60
C LEU A 230 -12.47 -7.89 -7.95
N GLY A 231 -13.32 -7.62 -8.95
CA GLY A 231 -12.95 -7.19 -10.28
C GLY A 231 -12.07 -8.22 -10.98
N GLY A 232 -10.85 -7.82 -11.33
CA GLY A 232 -9.87 -8.69 -11.96
C GLY A 232 -9.01 -9.51 -10.98
N LEU A 233 -9.14 -9.29 -9.67
CA LEU A 233 -8.30 -9.97 -8.69
C LEU A 233 -8.75 -11.41 -8.46
N LYS A 234 -7.76 -12.27 -8.25
CA LYS A 234 -7.96 -13.66 -7.85
C LYS A 234 -7.96 -13.75 -6.33
N VAL A 235 -8.65 -14.75 -5.79
CA VAL A 235 -8.52 -15.11 -4.38
C VAL A 235 -7.30 -16.02 -4.24
N LEU A 236 -6.26 -15.56 -3.55
CA LEU A 236 -5.00 -16.28 -3.34
C LEU A 236 -5.06 -17.17 -2.10
N VAL A 237 -5.68 -16.67 -1.02
CA VAL A 237 -5.81 -17.39 0.26
C VAL A 237 -7.24 -17.26 0.79
N ARG A 238 -7.76 -18.34 1.36
CA ARG A 238 -9.08 -18.39 2.00
C ARG A 238 -9.00 -18.86 3.44
N SER A 239 -9.99 -18.49 4.25
CA SER A 239 -10.24 -19.07 5.56
C SER A 239 -11.16 -20.29 5.45
N SER A 240 -10.81 -21.39 6.12
CA SER A 240 -11.63 -22.60 6.20
C SER A 240 -12.68 -22.59 7.32
N THR A 241 -12.73 -21.52 8.13
CA THR A 241 -13.65 -21.43 9.28
C THR A 241 -14.57 -20.22 9.25
N VAL A 242 -14.22 -19.18 8.50
CA VAL A 242 -15.05 -17.99 8.31
C VAL A 242 -15.65 -18.03 6.91
N LEU A 243 -16.95 -17.78 6.83
CA LEU A 243 -17.70 -17.72 5.58
C LEU A 243 -18.04 -16.27 5.25
N ASP A 244 -18.02 -15.95 3.96
CA ASP A 244 -18.52 -14.69 3.42
C ASP A 244 -20.06 -14.64 3.39
N ILE A 245 -20.61 -13.51 2.96
CA ILE A 245 -22.06 -13.30 2.86
C ILE A 245 -22.78 -14.30 1.93
N ASP A 246 -22.05 -14.95 1.03
CA ASP A 246 -22.54 -15.93 0.07
C ASP A 246 -22.28 -17.39 0.52
N ASP A 247 -21.87 -17.60 1.78
CA ASP A 247 -21.60 -18.91 2.40
C ASP A 247 -20.38 -19.63 1.79
N ASN A 248 -19.44 -18.89 1.19
CA ASN A 248 -18.14 -19.43 0.75
C ASN A 248 -17.05 -19.12 1.77
N ASP A 249 -16.01 -19.94 1.81
CA ASP A 249 -14.77 -19.69 2.57
C ASP A 249 -14.22 -18.28 2.30
N ALA A 250 -14.09 -17.45 3.33
CA ALA A 250 -13.79 -16.02 3.21
C ALA A 250 -12.45 -15.76 2.49
N ALA A 251 -12.41 -14.79 1.58
CA ALA A 251 -11.21 -14.42 0.83
C ALA A 251 -10.30 -13.51 1.66
N VAL A 252 -9.19 -14.03 2.19
CA VAL A 252 -8.32 -13.28 3.12
C VAL A 252 -7.17 -12.58 2.41
N ILE A 253 -6.60 -13.21 1.38
CA ILE A 253 -5.59 -12.59 0.51
C ILE A 253 -6.09 -12.65 -0.93
N ILE A 254 -6.17 -11.50 -1.57
CA ILE A 254 -6.58 -11.34 -2.97
C ILE A 254 -5.44 -10.69 -3.76
N GLY A 255 -5.32 -11.00 -5.04
CA GLY A 255 -4.27 -10.43 -5.85
C GLY A 255 -4.20 -10.96 -7.26
N GLY A 256 -3.20 -10.51 -8.01
CA GLY A 256 -2.91 -11.00 -9.35
C GLY A 256 -1.92 -10.13 -10.09
N SER A 257 -1.32 -10.72 -11.13
CA SER A 257 -0.29 -10.09 -11.96
C SER A 257 -0.78 -8.85 -12.73
N GLN A 258 -2.08 -8.74 -12.99
CA GLN A 258 -2.68 -7.62 -13.74
C GLN A 258 -4.12 -7.39 -13.29
N VAL A 259 -4.45 -6.17 -12.90
CA VAL A 259 -5.83 -5.79 -12.60
C VAL A 259 -6.45 -5.13 -13.82
N THR A 260 -7.63 -5.60 -14.21
CA THR A 260 -8.43 -4.90 -15.21
C THR A 260 -9.37 -3.95 -14.48
N PHE A 261 -9.04 -2.67 -14.47
CA PHE A 261 -10.01 -1.65 -14.08
C PHE A 261 -10.94 -1.39 -15.26
N VAL A 262 -12.25 -1.47 -15.01
CA VAL A 262 -13.20 -0.93 -15.96
C VAL A 262 -12.94 0.57 -15.96
N ALA A 263 -12.34 1.09 -17.04
CA ALA A 263 -12.06 2.50 -17.18
C ALA A 263 -13.32 3.26 -16.75
N GLN A 264 -13.20 4.06 -15.70
CA GLN A 264 -14.25 5.01 -15.35
C GLN A 264 -14.54 5.76 -16.64
N PRO A 265 -15.79 5.83 -17.10
CA PRO A 265 -16.08 6.56 -18.30
C PRO A 265 -15.52 7.97 -18.09
N ASP A 266 -14.59 8.36 -18.96
CA ASP A 266 -14.09 9.73 -19.13
C ASP A 266 -15.28 10.59 -19.52
N THR A 267 -16.21 10.76 -18.60
CA THR A 267 -17.23 11.75 -18.65
C THR A 267 -16.44 12.95 -18.19
N PRO A 268 -15.97 13.84 -19.10
CA PRO A 268 -15.35 15.06 -18.65
C PRO A 268 -16.36 15.67 -17.70
N VAL A 269 -15.98 15.77 -16.43
CA VAL A 269 -16.65 16.63 -15.48
C VAL A 269 -16.37 18.03 -16.04
N SER A 270 -17.13 18.41 -17.08
CA SER A 270 -17.32 19.80 -17.38
C SER A 270 -17.87 20.31 -16.06
N ALA A 271 -17.07 21.07 -15.31
CA ALA A 271 -17.54 21.75 -14.13
C ALA A 271 -18.78 22.51 -14.57
N GLN A 272 -19.95 21.91 -14.35
CA GLN A 272 -21.20 22.47 -14.81
C GLN A 272 -21.34 23.68 -13.92
N ALA A 273 -21.05 24.86 -14.49
CA ALA A 273 -21.13 26.12 -13.77
C ALA A 273 -22.45 26.11 -13.01
N THR A 274 -22.38 26.10 -11.69
CA THR A 274 -23.54 26.03 -10.81
C THR A 274 -24.54 27.06 -11.32
N PRO A 275 -25.71 26.65 -11.85
CA PRO A 275 -26.66 27.60 -12.40
C PRO A 275 -27.01 28.57 -11.29
N CYS A 276 -26.71 29.86 -11.46
CA CYS A 276 -27.12 30.87 -10.52
C CYS A 276 -28.64 30.78 -10.39
N ILE A 277 -29.13 30.41 -9.20
CA ILE A 277 -30.56 30.42 -8.89
C ILE A 277 -31.02 31.87 -8.94
N GLN A 278 -31.58 32.27 -10.08
CA GLN A 278 -32.25 33.55 -10.28
C GLN A 278 -33.56 33.53 -9.49
N GLY A 279 -33.51 33.95 -8.23
CA GLY A 279 -34.71 33.97 -7.38
C GLY A 279 -34.56 34.68 -6.04
N ILE A 280 -33.33 34.87 -5.54
CA ILE A 280 -33.10 35.60 -4.29
C ILE A 280 -32.52 36.97 -4.62
N VAL A 281 -33.39 37.98 -4.58
CA VAL A 281 -32.98 39.38 -4.52
C VAL A 281 -32.02 39.55 -3.33
N ASN A 282 -30.72 39.73 -3.63
CA ASN A 282 -29.56 40.00 -2.75
C ASN A 282 -28.44 38.94 -2.67
N SER A 283 -28.45 37.82 -3.40
CA SER A 283 -27.25 36.96 -3.49
C SER A 283 -26.27 37.48 -4.55
N ARG A 284 -25.19 38.14 -4.11
CA ARG A 284 -24.04 38.49 -4.96
C ARG A 284 -23.29 37.21 -5.31
N CYS A 285 -23.43 36.72 -6.54
CA CYS A 285 -22.45 35.82 -7.12
C CYS A 285 -21.19 36.67 -7.44
N PRO A 286 -19.98 36.33 -6.95
CA PRO A 286 -18.78 36.93 -7.49
C PRO A 286 -18.69 36.51 -8.96
N ALA A 287 -18.83 37.48 -9.87
CA ALA A 287 -18.49 37.28 -11.26
C ALA A 287 -17.02 36.82 -11.33
N ASN A 288 -16.72 35.91 -12.27
CA ASN A 288 -15.37 35.52 -12.66
C ASN A 288 -14.36 36.67 -12.49
N PRO A 289 -13.20 36.45 -11.85
CA PRO A 289 -12.16 37.47 -11.87
C PRO A 289 -11.81 37.78 -13.34
N PRO A 290 -11.59 39.06 -13.70
CA PRO A 290 -11.13 39.39 -15.03
C PRO A 290 -9.80 38.67 -15.29
N VAL A 291 -9.72 38.00 -16.45
CA VAL A 291 -8.48 37.46 -17.01
C VAL A 291 -7.46 38.61 -17.03
N SER A 292 -6.54 38.60 -16.07
CA SER A 292 -5.46 39.58 -16.03
C SER A 292 -4.48 39.22 -17.14
N GLN A 293 -4.49 40.01 -18.21
CA GLN A 293 -3.38 40.03 -19.16
C GLN A 293 -2.13 40.48 -18.41
N VAL A 294 -1.23 39.54 -18.13
CA VAL A 294 0.09 39.84 -17.59
C VAL A 294 0.87 40.59 -18.66
N THR A 295 1.07 41.89 -18.43
CA THR A 295 2.06 42.69 -19.14
C THR A 295 3.41 42.42 -18.47
N PRO A 296 4.47 42.00 -19.18
CA PRO A 296 5.76 41.77 -18.55
C PRO A 296 6.36 43.10 -18.08
N VAL A 297 6.45 43.27 -16.76
CA VAL A 297 7.18 44.37 -16.12
C VAL A 297 8.63 43.92 -15.95
N ALA A 298 9.56 44.76 -16.41
CA ALA A 298 11.00 44.54 -16.35
C ALA A 298 11.50 44.30 -14.92
N THR A 299 12.29 43.25 -14.77
CA THR A 299 13.01 42.83 -13.57
C THR A 299 13.94 43.93 -13.07
N ALA A 300 13.71 44.43 -11.85
CA ALA A 300 14.68 45.22 -11.11
C ALA A 300 15.60 44.29 -10.31
N THR A 301 16.90 44.38 -10.58
CA THR A 301 17.97 43.68 -9.87
C THR A 301 18.03 44.13 -8.41
N ALA A 302 17.60 43.28 -7.48
CA ALA A 302 17.85 43.47 -6.06
C ALA A 302 19.16 42.76 -5.68
N VAL A 303 20.06 43.53 -5.06
CA VAL A 303 21.36 43.10 -4.52
C VAL A 303 21.13 42.14 -3.34
N PRO A 304 21.90 41.04 -3.20
CA PRO A 304 21.75 40.12 -2.06
C PRO A 304 22.19 40.81 -0.76
N PRO A 305 21.50 40.56 0.37
CA PRO A 305 21.97 41.04 1.66
C PRO A 305 23.26 40.33 2.08
N THR A 306 24.21 41.13 2.56
CA THR A 306 25.50 40.72 3.14
C THR A 306 25.29 39.72 4.28
N ALA A 307 25.95 38.56 4.19
CA ALA A 307 25.96 37.55 5.24
C ALA A 307 26.56 38.10 6.55
N VAL A 308 25.86 37.88 7.66
CA VAL A 308 26.33 38.13 9.02
C VAL A 308 27.25 36.97 9.44
N PRO A 309 28.43 37.20 10.06
CA PRO A 309 29.31 36.11 10.48
C PRO A 309 28.71 35.32 11.65
N ALA A 310 28.87 34.00 11.59
CA ALA A 310 28.46 33.09 12.67
C ALA A 310 29.21 33.39 13.99
N THR A 311 28.45 33.66 15.04
CA THR A 311 28.93 33.71 16.42
C THR A 311 29.21 32.30 16.95
N SER A 312 30.36 32.17 17.61
CA SER A 312 30.95 30.95 18.18
C SER A 312 30.05 30.21 19.19
N VAL A 313 30.04 28.89 19.08
CA VAL A 313 29.44 27.91 20.00
C VAL A 313 30.08 27.99 21.40
N PRO A 314 29.30 28.10 22.50
CA PRO A 314 29.82 27.98 23.86
C PRO A 314 30.07 26.50 24.25
N PRO A 315 31.03 26.24 25.17
CA PRO A 315 31.46 24.88 25.49
C PRO A 315 30.39 24.05 26.19
N ALA A 316 30.32 22.76 25.82
CA ALA A 316 29.43 21.76 26.39
C ALA A 316 29.61 21.60 27.90
N ALA A 317 28.48 21.55 28.61
CA ALA A 317 28.44 21.27 30.04
C ALA A 317 28.82 19.81 30.33
N VAL A 318 29.65 19.62 31.35
CA VAL A 318 30.08 18.32 31.90
C VAL A 318 28.88 17.65 32.59
N PRO A 319 28.57 16.37 32.31
CA PRO A 319 27.47 15.68 32.99
C PRO A 319 27.88 15.32 34.43
N THR A 320 27.19 15.91 35.41
CA THR A 320 27.23 15.44 36.80
C THR A 320 26.21 14.33 37.02
N ARG A 321 26.70 13.17 37.43
CA ARG A 321 25.97 11.99 37.90
C ARG A 321 25.05 12.32 39.08
N PRO A 322 23.75 12.00 39.06
CA PRO A 322 22.93 11.95 40.26
C PRO A 322 23.00 10.56 40.91
N GLY A 323 23.21 10.56 42.21
CA GLY A 323 23.14 9.39 43.08
C GLY A 323 21.71 8.94 43.37
N GLY A 324 21.60 7.72 43.87
CA GLY A 324 20.33 7.06 44.15
C GLY A 324 19.52 7.67 45.29
N GLY A 325 18.22 7.42 45.22
CA GLY A 325 17.25 7.65 46.27
C GLY A 325 16.04 6.75 46.04
N ALA A 326 15.76 5.88 47.02
CA ALA A 326 14.55 5.07 47.08
C ALA A 326 13.38 5.90 47.59
N ALA A 327 12.18 5.72 47.02
CA ALA A 327 10.88 5.72 47.71
C ALA A 327 9.71 5.73 46.70
N GLY A 328 8.64 4.97 47.02
CA GLY A 328 7.28 5.36 46.67
C GLY A 328 6.54 4.43 45.71
N VAL A 329 5.95 3.36 46.24
CA VAL A 329 4.83 2.65 45.61
C VAL A 329 3.60 3.55 45.71
N ILE A 330 3.01 3.91 44.57
CA ILE A 330 1.65 4.46 44.50
C ILE A 330 0.81 3.43 43.76
N SER A 331 -0.09 2.79 44.50
CA SER A 331 -1.18 1.98 43.95
C SER A 331 -2.29 2.91 43.45
N ALA A 332 -2.59 2.85 42.15
CA ALA A 332 -3.81 3.39 41.58
C ALA A 332 -4.92 2.31 41.60
N PRO A 333 -6.21 2.70 41.66
CA PRO A 333 -7.31 1.79 41.88
C PRO A 333 -7.67 0.97 40.63
N ASP A 334 -7.94 -0.29 40.93
CA ASP A 334 -8.55 -1.34 40.14
C ASP A 334 -9.85 -0.87 39.45
N THR A 335 -9.90 -0.96 38.12
CA THR A 335 -11.14 -0.87 37.32
C THR A 335 -11.26 -2.07 36.39
N GLY A 336 -11.83 -3.15 36.91
CA GLY A 336 -12.83 -3.93 36.18
C GLY A 336 -12.34 -4.96 35.15
N THR A 337 -12.12 -6.17 35.67
CA THR A 337 -12.36 -7.51 35.09
C THR A 337 -13.15 -7.64 33.76
N GLY A 338 -12.52 -8.29 32.77
CA GLY A 338 -13.12 -9.06 31.66
C GLY A 338 -12.06 -9.99 31.04
N PRO A 339 -12.36 -11.26 30.73
CA PRO A 339 -11.40 -12.39 30.71
C PRO A 339 -10.63 -12.45 29.38
N GLY A 340 -9.39 -12.93 29.27
CA GLY A 340 -8.65 -13.91 30.06
C GLY A 340 -8.09 -14.96 29.09
N GLY A 341 -6.81 -14.82 28.72
CA GLY A 341 -6.13 -15.72 27.79
C GLY A 341 -4.62 -15.51 27.80
N SER A 342 -3.96 -15.85 28.91
CA SER A 342 -2.51 -15.76 29.08
C SER A 342 -1.84 -17.05 28.59
N SER A 343 -1.21 -17.03 27.42
CA SER A 343 -0.28 -18.07 26.96
C SER A 343 1.17 -17.70 27.32
N GLY A 344 1.44 -17.59 28.62
CA GLY A 344 2.81 -17.54 29.14
C GLY A 344 3.36 -18.97 29.27
N GLY A 345 3.97 -19.49 28.20
CA GLY A 345 4.61 -20.81 28.17
C GLY A 345 6.12 -20.71 28.02
N ASN A 346 6.86 -20.66 29.12
CA ASN A 346 8.31 -20.85 29.13
C ASN A 346 8.68 -22.28 28.69
N SER A 347 9.05 -22.47 27.42
CA SER A 347 9.69 -23.70 26.97
C SER A 347 11.20 -23.65 27.22
N ALA A 348 11.59 -24.08 28.42
CA ALA A 348 12.96 -24.46 28.72
C ALA A 348 13.34 -25.69 27.86
N MET A 349 14.23 -25.47 26.90
CA MET A 349 14.82 -26.50 26.04
C MET A 349 15.74 -27.41 26.87
N LEU A 350 15.21 -28.55 27.34
CA LEU A 350 15.99 -29.61 27.98
C LEU A 350 16.71 -30.43 26.90
N MET A 351 18.02 -30.20 26.74
CA MET A 351 18.93 -31.13 26.06
C MET A 351 18.91 -32.49 26.78
N SER A 352 18.43 -33.53 26.10
CA SER A 352 18.62 -34.91 26.52
C SER A 352 19.77 -35.53 25.73
N LEU A 353 20.93 -35.61 26.40
CA LEU A 353 22.11 -36.36 25.98
C LEU A 353 21.85 -37.85 26.30
N GLY A 354 21.41 -38.61 25.30
CA GLY A 354 21.16 -40.06 25.41
C GLY A 354 22.22 -40.87 24.67
N LEU A 355 23.08 -41.57 25.43
CA LEU A 355 24.11 -42.50 24.95
C LEU A 355 23.56 -43.54 23.96
N LEU A 356 24.26 -43.73 22.83
CA LEU A 356 24.15 -44.94 22.01
C LEU A 356 25.51 -45.64 21.96
N ALA A 357 25.62 -46.76 22.69
CA ALA A 357 26.74 -47.68 22.59
C ALA A 357 26.25 -49.13 22.54
N ALA A 358 26.74 -49.83 21.51
CA ALA A 358 26.95 -51.27 21.37
C ALA A 358 25.73 -52.21 21.24
N GLY A 359 25.69 -52.90 20.09
CA GLY A 359 24.86 -54.08 19.84
C GLY A 359 25.16 -54.71 18.49
N LEU A 360 26.26 -55.48 18.43
CA LEU A 360 26.80 -56.17 17.26
C LEU A 360 25.90 -57.31 16.72
N ALA A 361 26.07 -57.57 15.42
CA ALA A 361 26.02 -58.85 14.71
C ALA A 361 24.66 -59.48 14.33
N ALA A 362 24.39 -59.57 13.02
CA ALA A 362 24.55 -60.83 12.30
C ALA A 362 24.48 -60.64 10.77
N SER A 363 25.51 -61.18 10.13
CA SER A 363 25.78 -61.46 8.73
C SER A 363 24.67 -62.19 7.96
N GLY A 364 24.57 -61.89 6.65
CA GLY A 364 23.85 -62.71 5.67
C GLY A 364 24.05 -62.22 4.24
N ALA A 365 24.91 -62.92 3.49
CA ALA A 365 25.35 -62.61 2.14
C ALA A 365 24.26 -62.80 1.07
N ALA A 366 24.30 -61.98 -0.01
CA ALA A 366 23.96 -62.41 -1.37
C ALA A 366 24.58 -61.46 -2.40
N LEU A 367 25.69 -61.94 -3.00
CA LEU A 367 26.33 -61.40 -4.20
C LEU A 367 25.65 -61.97 -5.46
N GLY A 368 25.57 -61.17 -6.52
CA GLY A 368 25.32 -61.60 -7.91
C GLY A 368 23.89 -61.27 -8.39
N LEU A 369 23.65 -60.65 -9.55
CA LEU A 369 24.37 -60.64 -10.83
C LEU A 369 24.09 -59.30 -11.54
N ARG A 370 25.13 -58.65 -12.07
CA ARG A 370 25.04 -57.85 -13.31
C ARG A 370 25.90 -58.56 -14.35
N ARG A 371 25.27 -59.12 -15.38
CA ARG A 371 25.94 -59.52 -16.63
C ARG A 371 25.66 -58.47 -17.70
N ARG A 372 26.75 -57.97 -18.28
CA ARG A 372 26.92 -58.03 -19.74
C ARG A 372 27.55 -59.38 -20.04
#